data_AF-A0A1X7UQD4-F1
#
_entry.id   AF-A0A1X7UQD4-F1
#
_cell.length_a   1.000
_cell.length_b   1.000
_cell.length_c   1.000
_cell.angle_alpha   90.00
_cell.angle_beta   90.00
_cell.angle_gamma   90.00
#
_symmetry.space_group_name_H-M   'P 1'
#
loop_
_entity.id
_entity.type
_entity.pdbx_description
1 polymer ?
#
loop_
_entity_poly.entity_id
_entity_poly.type
_entity_poly.pdbx_seq_one_letter_code
_entity_poly.pdbx_strand_id
1 'polypeptide(L)'
;MATNEKAVMKEEKDPSKLTIKKEPDQGENKKRNRTRGKAVKNDKTEMKPITQYFPLRRSTRRVKSLMEEEKTSEIIRKLEHKIEDGLKVIETDGKGRGVVATRTFHKDELICEYSGELISYREAVQREQEYSKDSGIGCYMYYFEFQSKKLCVDATTDNKRMGRLVNHSKTKPNVITKLIPVEDHPYLCLMAARTVSPGEELVYDYGERKKDIIKHHQWLTS
;
A
#
# COMPACT_ATOMS: atom_id res chain seq x y z
N MET A 1 -19.70 54.14 32.78
CA MET A 1 -18.47 54.96 32.76
C MET A 1 -17.46 54.17 31.95
N ALA A 2 -17.33 54.48 30.66
CA ALA A 2 -16.36 55.41 30.07
C ALA A 2 -14.95 54.76 29.99
N THR A 3 -14.17 54.76 28.91
CA THR A 3 -14.23 55.29 27.52
C THR A 3 -12.90 54.90 26.84
N ASN A 4 -12.92 54.78 25.50
CA ASN A 4 -11.87 55.13 24.50
C ASN A 4 -10.52 54.38 24.48
N GLU A 5 -10.08 53.80 23.36
CA GLU A 5 -9.70 54.36 22.03
C GLU A 5 -8.36 55.13 21.98
N LYS A 6 -7.42 54.60 21.18
CA LYS A 6 -6.60 55.25 20.12
C LYS A 6 -5.58 54.20 19.62
N ALA A 7 -5.55 53.72 18.37
CA ALA A 7 -5.41 54.38 17.05
C ALA A 7 -4.05 55.07 16.86
N VAL A 8 -3.17 54.48 16.03
CA VAL A 8 -2.25 55.16 15.12
C VAL A 8 -2.09 54.33 13.83
N MET A 9 -2.31 55.01 12.70
CA MET A 9 -2.19 54.57 11.30
C MET A 9 -0.81 54.92 10.72
N LYS A 10 -0.40 54.22 9.65
CA LYS A 10 -0.10 54.73 8.27
C LYS A 10 0.75 53.70 7.49
N GLU A 11 0.22 53.13 6.38
CA GLU A 11 0.40 53.50 4.94
C GLU A 11 1.83 53.21 4.43
N GLU A 12 2.17 52.72 3.24
CA GLU A 12 1.61 52.27 1.93
C GLU A 12 2.85 51.53 1.28
N LYS A 13 2.83 50.59 0.33
CA LYS A 13 2.32 50.63 -1.05
C LYS A 13 2.65 49.31 -1.79
N ASP A 14 1.74 48.92 -2.68
CA ASP A 14 1.83 47.86 -3.72
C ASP A 14 2.87 48.24 -4.80
N PRO A 15 3.60 47.28 -5.41
CA PRO A 15 3.33 47.04 -6.82
C PRO A 15 3.47 45.59 -7.32
N SER A 16 2.44 45.17 -8.05
CA SER A 16 2.47 44.53 -9.38
C SER A 16 2.57 42.99 -9.50
N LYS A 17 1.45 42.47 -10.00
CA LYS A 17 1.20 41.18 -10.66
C LYS A 17 2.31 40.76 -11.65
N LEU A 18 2.77 39.52 -11.54
CA LEU A 18 3.47 38.80 -12.62
C LEU A 18 2.70 37.54 -12.99
N THR A 19 1.84 37.69 -13.99
CA THR A 19 1.16 36.62 -14.71
C THR A 19 2.00 36.34 -15.96
N ILE A 20 2.68 35.19 -16.04
CA ILE A 20 3.45 34.82 -17.24
C ILE A 20 2.49 34.19 -18.25
N LYS A 21 2.07 34.99 -19.23
CA LYS A 21 1.53 34.53 -20.51
C LYS A 21 2.67 33.98 -21.36
N LYS A 22 2.53 32.78 -21.93
CA LYS A 22 3.35 32.29 -23.04
C LYS A 22 2.60 32.54 -24.34
N GLU A 23 3.18 33.38 -25.20
CA GLU A 23 2.85 33.48 -26.63
C GLU A 23 4.17 33.56 -27.44
N PRO A 24 4.12 33.25 -28.75
CA PRO A 24 5.16 32.49 -29.43
C PRO A 24 6.29 33.37 -29.99
N ASP A 25 7.52 32.88 -29.90
CA ASP A 25 8.67 33.54 -30.54
C ASP A 25 8.78 33.10 -32.00
N GLN A 26 8.51 34.04 -32.90
CA GLN A 26 8.82 33.99 -34.32
C GLN A 26 10.26 34.46 -34.54
N GLY A 27 11.21 33.52 -34.59
CA GLY A 27 12.60 33.79 -34.95
C GLY A 27 12.82 33.75 -36.46
N GLU A 28 12.98 34.92 -37.07
CA GLU A 28 13.30 35.16 -38.47
C GLU A 28 14.58 34.44 -38.97
N ASN A 29 14.48 33.85 -40.14
CA ASN A 29 15.56 33.10 -40.80
C ASN A 29 16.47 34.05 -41.60
N LYS A 30 17.62 34.48 -41.04
CA LYS A 30 18.64 35.25 -41.78
C LYS A 30 19.42 34.34 -42.75
N LYS A 31 19.14 34.48 -44.05
CA LYS A 31 19.91 33.90 -45.16
C LYS A 31 21.37 34.40 -45.11
N ARG A 32 22.31 33.50 -44.79
CA ARG A 32 23.74 33.69 -45.08
C ARG A 32 24.10 32.93 -46.35
N ASN A 33 24.31 33.67 -47.45
CA ASN A 33 24.92 33.16 -48.67
C ASN A 33 26.37 32.74 -48.38
N ARG A 34 26.67 31.43 -48.50
CA ARG A 34 28.05 30.93 -48.62
C ARG A 34 28.30 30.50 -50.06
N THR A 35 29.41 31.01 -50.56
CA THR A 35 29.99 30.84 -51.90
C THR A 35 30.15 29.37 -52.30
N ARG A 36 29.87 29.09 -53.60
CA ARG A 36 30.06 27.79 -54.26
C ARG A 36 31.53 27.36 -54.20
N GLY A 37 31.86 26.43 -53.31
CA GLY A 37 33.05 25.59 -53.40
C GLY A 37 32.81 24.43 -54.36
N LYS A 38 33.80 24.13 -55.22
CA LYS A 38 33.78 23.04 -56.21
C LYS A 38 33.50 21.69 -55.56
N ALA A 39 32.70 20.87 -56.24
CA ALA A 39 32.33 19.52 -55.84
C ALA A 39 33.57 18.63 -55.72
N VAL A 40 33.87 18.19 -54.49
CA VAL A 40 34.67 16.99 -54.23
C VAL A 40 33.71 15.81 -54.37
N LYS A 41 34.00 14.89 -55.31
CA LYS A 41 33.32 13.59 -55.39
C LYS A 41 33.64 12.84 -54.11
N ASN A 42 32.77 12.94 -53.10
CA ASN A 42 32.87 12.14 -51.91
C ASN A 42 31.97 10.92 -52.08
N ASP A 43 32.59 9.77 -51.95
CA ASP A 43 32.02 8.44 -52.04
C ASP A 43 30.68 8.37 -51.30
N LYS A 44 29.64 7.80 -51.92
CA LYS A 44 28.37 7.55 -51.25
C LYS A 44 28.59 6.38 -50.31
N THR A 45 29.22 6.63 -49.17
CA THR A 45 29.13 5.70 -48.05
C THR A 45 27.67 5.76 -47.60
N GLU A 46 26.83 4.87 -48.13
CA GLU A 46 25.48 4.66 -47.62
C GLU A 46 25.62 4.38 -46.13
N MET A 47 25.25 5.34 -45.30
CA MET A 47 25.16 5.15 -43.86
C MET A 47 23.98 4.20 -43.60
N LYS A 48 24.30 2.92 -43.66
CA LYS A 48 23.40 1.83 -43.30
C LYS A 48 23.00 2.01 -41.83
N PRO A 49 21.70 1.96 -41.49
CA PRO A 49 21.27 2.10 -40.11
C PRO A 49 21.97 1.03 -39.26
N ILE A 50 22.41 1.40 -38.05
CA ILE A 50 23.15 0.51 -37.14
C ILE A 50 22.42 -0.82 -36.88
N THR A 51 21.10 -0.81 -37.05
CA THR A 51 20.18 -1.96 -36.98
C THR A 51 20.44 -3.02 -38.05
N GLN A 52 21.22 -2.72 -39.08
CA GLN A 52 21.64 -3.67 -40.12
C GLN A 52 22.84 -4.53 -39.64
N TYR A 53 23.60 -4.04 -38.67
CA TYR A 53 24.74 -4.75 -38.07
C TYR A 53 24.41 -5.38 -36.72
N PHE A 54 23.40 -4.86 -36.01
CA PHE A 54 22.96 -5.38 -34.72
C PHE A 54 21.46 -5.64 -34.70
N PRO A 55 20.99 -6.78 -34.15
CA PRO A 55 19.58 -7.05 -33.99
C PRO A 55 18.95 -5.96 -33.12
N LEU A 56 17.75 -5.51 -33.52
CA LEU A 56 17.03 -4.47 -32.80
C LEU A 56 16.67 -4.95 -31.39
N ARG A 57 17.42 -4.49 -30.39
CA ARG A 57 17.15 -4.78 -28.98
C ARG A 57 15.93 -3.97 -28.54
N ARG A 58 14.72 -4.51 -28.77
CA ARG A 58 13.50 -3.89 -28.26
C ARG A 58 13.56 -3.93 -26.74
N SER A 59 13.30 -2.78 -26.12
CA SER A 59 13.24 -2.68 -24.66
C SER A 59 12.13 -3.58 -24.14
N THR A 60 12.49 -4.53 -23.28
CA THR A 60 11.53 -5.36 -22.52
C THR A 60 10.99 -4.62 -21.29
N ARG A 61 11.36 -3.34 -21.10
CA ARG A 61 10.95 -2.52 -19.96
C ARG A 61 9.44 -2.36 -19.95
N ARG A 62 8.79 -2.97 -18.97
CA ARG A 62 7.38 -2.72 -18.65
C ARG A 62 7.25 -1.42 -17.87
N VAL A 63 6.18 -0.68 -18.11
CA VAL A 63 5.85 0.55 -17.38
C VAL A 63 5.43 0.17 -15.95
N LYS A 64 5.94 0.89 -14.95
CA LYS A 64 5.69 0.59 -13.53
C LYS A 64 4.19 0.52 -13.19
N SER A 65 3.38 1.43 -13.75
CA SER A 65 1.93 1.47 -13.52
C SER A 65 1.24 0.19 -13.99
N LEU A 66 1.58 -0.32 -15.18
CA LEU A 66 1.02 -1.57 -15.70
C LEU A 66 1.38 -2.77 -14.80
N MET A 67 2.60 -2.78 -14.24
CA MET A 67 3.03 -3.83 -13.31
C MET A 67 2.29 -3.75 -11.96
N GLU A 68 1.98 -2.55 -11.49
CA GLU A 68 1.20 -2.33 -10.25
C GLU A 68 -0.27 -2.72 -10.45
N GLU A 69 -0.83 -2.44 -11.62
CA GLU A 69 -2.18 -2.86 -12.01
C GLU A 69 -2.29 -4.39 -12.12
N GLU A 70 -1.37 -5.05 -12.83
CA GLU A 70 -1.31 -6.52 -12.93
C GLU A 70 -1.22 -7.19 -11.54
N LYS A 71 -0.40 -6.64 -10.64
CA LYS A 71 -0.33 -7.11 -9.24
C LYS A 71 -1.65 -6.93 -8.51
N THR A 72 -2.29 -5.78 -8.68
CA THR A 72 -3.57 -5.47 -8.03
C THR A 72 -4.67 -6.41 -8.51
N SER A 73 -4.76 -6.66 -9.81
CA SER A 73 -5.71 -7.61 -10.39
C SER A 73 -5.52 -9.03 -9.88
N GLU A 74 -4.26 -9.49 -9.73
CA GLU A 74 -3.99 -10.81 -9.15
C GLU A 74 -4.41 -10.90 -7.68
N ILE A 75 -4.20 -9.82 -6.91
CA ILE A 75 -4.67 -9.76 -5.52
C ILE A 75 -6.19 -9.85 -5.47
N ILE A 76 -6.91 -9.06 -6.27
CA ILE A 76 -8.38 -9.08 -6.34
C ILE A 76 -8.88 -10.49 -6.68
N ARG A 77 -8.30 -11.13 -7.70
CA ARG A 77 -8.62 -12.50 -8.10
C ARG A 77 -8.47 -13.49 -6.93
N LYS A 78 -7.37 -13.38 -6.17
CA LYS A 78 -7.15 -14.24 -4.99
C LYS A 78 -8.16 -14.00 -3.88
N LEU A 79 -8.59 -12.76 -3.67
CA LEU A 79 -9.60 -12.40 -2.68
C LEU A 79 -10.98 -12.96 -3.05
N GLU A 80 -11.42 -12.76 -4.30
CA GLU A 80 -12.71 -13.27 -4.81
C GLU A 80 -12.81 -14.81 -4.69
N HIS A 81 -11.73 -15.51 -5.02
CA HIS A 81 -11.65 -16.97 -4.91
C HIS A 81 -11.23 -17.47 -3.53
N LYS A 82 -11.05 -16.57 -2.55
CA LYS A 82 -10.67 -16.90 -1.17
C LYS A 82 -9.43 -17.81 -1.07
N ILE A 83 -8.43 -17.58 -1.91
CA ILE A 83 -7.23 -18.42 -1.99
C ILE A 83 -6.34 -18.19 -0.75
N GLU A 84 -5.99 -19.27 -0.05
CA GLU A 84 -5.06 -19.30 1.09
C GLU A 84 -3.99 -20.37 0.87
N ASP A 85 -3.25 -20.23 -0.24
CA ASP A 85 -2.21 -21.18 -0.63
C ASP A 85 -0.91 -20.93 0.14
N GLY A 86 -0.14 -21.99 0.40
CA GLY A 86 1.18 -21.82 1.00
C GLY A 86 1.19 -21.61 2.52
N LEU A 87 0.11 -21.99 3.22
CA LEU A 87 -0.05 -21.80 4.66
C LEU A 87 -0.25 -23.15 5.37
N LYS A 88 0.20 -23.24 6.63
CA LYS A 88 -0.09 -24.37 7.52
C LYS A 88 -0.32 -23.89 8.95
N VAL A 89 -1.35 -24.43 9.61
CA VAL A 89 -1.57 -24.21 11.05
C VAL A 89 -0.60 -25.09 11.83
N ILE A 90 0.05 -24.50 12.83
CA ILE A 90 0.89 -25.21 13.80
C ILE A 90 0.48 -24.82 15.22
N GLU A 91 0.93 -25.61 16.20
CA GLU A 91 0.94 -25.16 17.59
C GLU A 91 2.23 -24.38 17.84
N THR A 92 2.11 -23.16 18.34
CA THR A 92 3.23 -22.29 18.70
C THR A 92 3.33 -22.21 20.22
N ASP A 93 4.51 -22.53 20.75
CA ASP A 93 4.79 -22.52 22.20
C ASP A 93 4.37 -21.21 22.86
N GLY A 94 3.48 -21.31 23.85
CA GLY A 94 2.99 -20.17 24.64
C GLY A 94 2.06 -19.21 23.92
N LYS A 95 1.75 -19.42 22.63
CA LYS A 95 0.81 -18.59 21.84
C LYS A 95 -0.45 -19.33 21.40
N GLY A 96 -0.47 -20.67 21.55
CA GLY A 96 -1.54 -21.50 21.01
C GLY A 96 -1.33 -21.73 19.51
N ARG A 97 -2.41 -21.77 18.73
CA ARG A 97 -2.31 -21.95 17.27
C ARG A 97 -1.61 -20.76 16.61
N GLY A 98 -0.76 -21.04 15.64
CA GLY A 98 -0.11 -20.08 14.76
C GLY A 98 -0.14 -20.54 13.30
N VAL A 99 0.33 -19.68 12.40
CA VAL A 99 0.41 -19.98 10.96
C VAL A 99 1.86 -19.87 10.51
N VAL A 100 2.33 -20.87 9.76
CA VAL A 100 3.64 -20.83 9.09
C VAL A 100 3.48 -20.83 7.58
N ALA A 101 4.45 -20.24 6.90
CA ALA A 101 4.57 -20.33 5.45
C ALA A 101 5.06 -21.73 5.04
N THR A 102 4.45 -22.34 4.02
CA THR A 102 4.92 -23.61 3.41
C THR A 102 5.59 -23.40 2.06
N ARG A 103 5.56 -22.17 1.54
CA ARG A 103 6.31 -21.71 0.38
C ARG A 103 6.91 -20.34 0.66
N THR A 104 7.77 -19.88 -0.24
CA THR A 104 8.26 -18.50 -0.19
C THR A 104 7.14 -17.54 -0.55
N PHE A 105 6.95 -16.50 0.26
CA PHE A 105 6.17 -15.31 -0.09
C PHE A 105 7.14 -14.16 -0.35
N HIS A 106 6.97 -13.46 -1.46
CA HIS A 106 7.78 -12.28 -1.77
C HIS A 106 7.21 -11.04 -1.10
N LYS A 107 8.06 -10.03 -0.87
CA LYS A 107 7.60 -8.73 -0.36
C LYS A 107 6.43 -8.18 -1.19
N ASP A 108 5.43 -7.63 -0.49
CA ASP A 108 4.19 -7.09 -1.05
C ASP A 108 3.30 -8.15 -1.74
N GLU A 109 3.54 -9.44 -1.53
CA GLU A 109 2.63 -10.50 -1.96
C GLU A 109 1.47 -10.68 -0.97
N LEU A 110 0.27 -10.94 -1.49
CA LEU A 110 -0.88 -11.36 -0.68
C LEU A 110 -0.64 -12.74 -0.09
N ILE A 111 -0.77 -12.83 1.23
CA ILE A 111 -0.71 -14.07 1.99
C ILE A 111 -2.12 -14.65 2.11
N CYS A 112 -3.02 -13.90 2.74
CA CYS A 112 -4.43 -14.25 2.86
C CYS A 112 -5.25 -13.02 3.28
N GLU A 113 -6.57 -13.19 3.24
CA GLU A 113 -7.52 -12.26 3.85
C GLU A 113 -7.59 -12.51 5.36
N TYR A 114 -7.65 -11.43 6.16
CA TYR A 114 -8.17 -11.52 7.52
C TYR A 114 -9.69 -11.64 7.43
N SER A 115 -10.16 -12.86 7.19
CA SER A 115 -11.55 -13.13 6.85
C SER A 115 -12.44 -13.19 8.09
N GLY A 116 -13.56 -12.48 8.05
CA GLY A 116 -14.56 -12.41 9.11
C GLY A 116 -15.80 -11.66 8.64
N GLU A 117 -16.71 -11.36 9.55
CA GLU A 117 -17.90 -10.57 9.25
C GLU A 117 -17.55 -9.08 9.29
N LEU A 118 -17.84 -8.35 8.20
CA LEU A 118 -17.66 -6.91 8.15
C LEU A 118 -18.85 -6.21 8.84
N ILE A 119 -18.60 -5.59 9.99
CA ILE A 119 -19.63 -4.96 10.82
C ILE A 119 -19.32 -3.48 11.09
N SER A 120 -20.34 -2.74 11.49
CA SER A 120 -20.19 -1.35 11.91
C SER A 120 -19.49 -1.24 13.26
N TYR A 121 -18.86 -0.10 13.54
CA TYR A 121 -18.26 0.15 14.87
C TYR A 121 -19.28 0.00 16.02
N ARG A 122 -20.52 0.45 15.84
CA ARG A 122 -21.55 0.35 16.88
C ARG A 122 -21.86 -1.11 17.22
N GLU A 123 -22.00 -1.94 16.19
CA GLU A 123 -22.25 -3.37 16.35
C GLU A 123 -21.03 -4.08 16.97
N ALA A 124 -19.83 -3.72 16.54
CA ALA A 124 -18.60 -4.26 17.10
C ALA A 124 -18.49 -4.02 18.61
N VAL A 125 -18.77 -2.79 19.08
CA VAL A 125 -18.78 -2.47 20.51
C VAL A 125 -19.82 -3.29 21.29
N GLN A 126 -20.99 -3.56 20.69
CA GLN A 126 -22.01 -4.42 21.32
C GLN A 126 -21.56 -5.87 21.44
N ARG A 127 -20.95 -6.43 20.37
CA ARG A 127 -20.42 -7.79 20.39
C ARG A 127 -19.24 -7.94 21.35
N GLU A 128 -18.34 -6.95 21.43
CA GLU A 128 -17.22 -6.95 22.38
C GLU A 128 -17.70 -6.99 23.84
N GLN A 129 -18.78 -6.27 24.16
CA GLN A 129 -19.41 -6.35 25.49
C GLN A 129 -19.99 -7.73 25.77
N GLU A 130 -20.58 -8.39 24.78
CA GLU A 130 -21.09 -9.76 24.94
C GLU A 130 -19.95 -10.77 25.11
N TYR A 131 -18.94 -10.73 24.23
CA TYR A 131 -17.79 -11.62 24.27
C TYR A 131 -16.98 -11.47 25.57
N SER A 132 -16.92 -10.26 26.14
CA SER A 132 -16.23 -10.03 27.41
C SER A 132 -16.82 -10.79 28.60
N LYS A 133 -18.06 -11.29 28.49
CA LYS A 133 -18.73 -12.08 29.54
C LYS A 133 -18.26 -13.53 29.59
N ASP A 134 -17.69 -14.04 28.49
CA ASP A 134 -17.20 -15.41 28.38
C ASP A 134 -15.69 -15.42 28.16
N SER A 135 -14.93 -15.77 29.20
CA SER A 135 -13.47 -15.87 29.13
C SER A 135 -12.95 -16.94 28.16
N GLY A 136 -13.82 -17.82 27.65
CA GLY A 136 -13.49 -18.80 26.60
C GLY A 136 -13.42 -18.20 25.21
N ILE A 137 -13.93 -16.98 25.00
CA ILE A 137 -13.92 -16.30 23.71
C ILE A 137 -12.66 -15.43 23.60
N GLY A 138 -11.83 -15.73 22.60
CA GLY A 138 -10.65 -14.92 22.30
C GLY A 138 -10.97 -13.62 21.54
N CYS A 139 -10.00 -12.71 21.46
CA CYS A 139 -10.15 -11.44 20.73
C CYS A 139 -9.79 -11.60 19.25
N TYR A 140 -10.80 -11.58 18.37
CA TYR A 140 -10.64 -11.73 16.91
C TYR A 140 -11.26 -10.58 16.12
N MET A 141 -11.38 -9.41 16.76
CA MET A 141 -11.99 -8.22 16.16
C MET A 141 -10.90 -7.27 15.67
N TYR A 142 -10.97 -6.89 14.40
CA TYR A 142 -10.02 -5.98 13.79
C TYR A 142 -10.70 -4.68 13.36
N TYR A 143 -10.39 -3.59 14.06
CA TYR A 143 -10.93 -2.26 13.78
C TYR A 143 -10.11 -1.51 12.72
N PHE A 144 -10.80 -0.83 11.80
CA PHE A 144 -10.16 0.02 10.80
C PHE A 144 -11.10 1.16 10.35
N GLU A 145 -10.56 2.10 9.57
CA GLU A 145 -11.33 3.18 8.98
C GLU A 145 -11.33 3.05 7.45
N PHE A 146 -12.51 3.17 6.85
CA PHE A 146 -12.69 3.15 5.40
C PHE A 146 -13.76 4.17 5.01
N GLN A 147 -13.44 5.05 4.05
CA GLN A 147 -14.33 6.14 3.60
C GLN A 147 -14.92 6.95 4.76
N SER A 148 -14.08 7.35 5.73
CA SER A 148 -14.47 8.10 6.94
C SER A 148 -15.48 7.37 7.86
N LYS A 149 -15.64 6.05 7.70
CA LYS A 149 -16.46 5.19 8.56
C LYS A 149 -15.55 4.25 9.34
N LYS A 150 -15.80 4.13 10.64
CA LYS A 150 -15.17 3.11 11.47
C LYS A 150 -15.89 1.78 11.28
N LEU A 151 -15.14 0.77 10.84
CA LEU A 151 -15.61 -0.58 10.58
C LEU A 151 -14.78 -1.57 11.39
N CYS A 152 -15.27 -2.80 11.46
CA CYS A 152 -14.58 -3.91 12.11
C CYS A 152 -14.75 -5.18 11.28
N VAL A 153 -13.68 -5.95 11.12
CA VAL A 153 -13.81 -7.36 10.73
C VAL A 153 -13.86 -8.20 12.00
N ASP A 154 -14.99 -8.85 12.25
CA ASP A 154 -15.19 -9.77 13.36
C ASP A 154 -14.94 -11.22 12.89
N ALA A 155 -13.79 -11.78 13.27
CA ALA A 155 -13.40 -13.15 12.97
C ALA A 155 -13.60 -14.09 14.17
N THR A 156 -14.50 -13.76 15.12
CA THR A 156 -14.70 -14.55 16.33
C THR A 156 -15.28 -15.94 16.01
N THR A 157 -16.25 -16.01 15.10
CA THR A 157 -16.82 -17.27 14.60
C THR A 157 -15.80 -18.03 13.75
N ASP A 158 -15.63 -19.33 14.01
CA ASP A 158 -14.71 -20.16 13.23
C ASP A 158 -15.22 -20.38 11.80
N ASN A 159 -14.53 -19.77 10.84
CA ASN A 159 -14.79 -19.87 9.41
C ASN A 159 -13.76 -20.75 8.67
N LYS A 160 -12.91 -21.49 9.40
CA LYS A 160 -11.79 -22.30 8.88
C LYS A 160 -10.72 -21.52 8.12
N ARG A 161 -10.75 -20.19 8.15
CA ARG A 161 -9.79 -19.30 7.48
C ARG A 161 -8.58 -19.10 8.38
N MET A 162 -7.41 -18.96 7.76
CA MET A 162 -6.14 -18.99 8.49
C MET A 162 -5.72 -17.59 8.97
N GLY A 163 -6.19 -16.53 8.32
CA GLY A 163 -5.83 -15.14 8.66
C GLY A 163 -6.06 -14.77 10.14
N ARG A 164 -7.14 -15.27 10.74
CA ARG A 164 -7.49 -15.05 12.17
C ARG A 164 -6.54 -15.73 13.17
N LEU A 165 -5.68 -16.64 12.70
CA LEU A 165 -4.73 -17.42 13.51
C LEU A 165 -3.29 -16.88 13.41
N VAL A 166 -3.06 -15.84 12.61
CA VAL A 166 -1.73 -15.23 12.47
C VAL A 166 -1.40 -14.47 13.74
N ASN A 167 -0.28 -14.82 14.37
CA ASN A 167 0.09 -14.33 15.69
C ASN A 167 0.64 -12.90 15.69
N HIS A 168 0.82 -12.35 16.88
CA HIS A 168 1.40 -11.02 17.08
C HIS A 168 2.93 -11.03 17.12
N SER A 169 3.54 -10.01 16.52
CA SER A 169 4.85 -9.50 16.91
C SER A 169 4.97 -8.02 16.53
N LYS A 170 5.39 -7.20 17.49
CA LYS A 170 5.70 -5.78 17.29
C LYS A 170 7.16 -5.56 16.88
N THR A 171 8.09 -6.34 17.41
CA THR A 171 9.53 -6.11 17.16
C THR A 171 10.02 -6.71 15.85
N LYS A 172 9.45 -7.83 15.40
CA LYS A 172 9.88 -8.56 14.19
C LYS A 172 8.71 -8.99 13.29
N PRO A 173 7.79 -8.09 12.93
CA PRO A 173 6.70 -8.43 12.02
C PRO A 173 7.27 -8.78 10.63
N ASN A 174 6.78 -9.88 10.05
CA ASN A 174 7.03 -10.25 8.65
C ASN A 174 5.77 -10.14 7.78
N VAL A 175 4.63 -9.85 8.41
CA VAL A 175 3.34 -9.55 7.79
C VAL A 175 2.90 -8.13 8.15
N ILE A 176 2.25 -7.45 7.19
CA ILE A 176 1.57 -6.17 7.38
C ILE A 176 0.12 -6.29 6.93
N THR A 177 -0.76 -5.49 7.52
CA THR A 177 -2.15 -5.38 7.12
C THR A 177 -2.31 -4.25 6.10
N LYS A 178 -3.09 -4.49 5.03
CA LYS A 178 -3.48 -3.46 4.06
C LYS A 178 -4.98 -3.57 3.76
N LEU A 179 -5.65 -2.44 3.63
CA LEU A 179 -7.02 -2.38 3.14
C LEU A 179 -7.00 -2.31 1.62
N ILE A 180 -7.70 -3.24 0.97
CA ILE A 180 -7.84 -3.28 -0.48
C ILE A 180 -9.32 -3.11 -0.82
N PRO A 181 -9.72 -1.96 -1.39
CA PRO A 181 -11.08 -1.77 -1.86
C PRO A 181 -11.30 -2.56 -3.14
N VAL A 182 -12.32 -3.40 -3.15
CA VAL A 182 -12.85 -4.02 -4.37
C VAL A 182 -14.29 -3.56 -4.48
N GLU A 183 -14.56 -2.76 -5.50
CA GLU A 183 -15.82 -2.00 -5.60
C GLU A 183 -16.02 -1.15 -4.33
N ASP A 184 -17.10 -1.40 -3.57
CA ASP A 184 -17.41 -0.73 -2.29
C ASP A 184 -17.12 -1.59 -1.06
N HIS A 185 -16.46 -2.75 -1.23
CA HIS A 185 -16.11 -3.65 -0.13
C HIS A 185 -14.62 -3.52 0.27
N PRO A 186 -14.30 -3.13 1.51
CA PRO A 186 -12.92 -3.07 1.99
C PRO A 186 -12.43 -4.44 2.49
N TYR A 187 -11.56 -5.10 1.73
CA TYR A 187 -10.90 -6.33 2.17
C TYR A 187 -9.71 -6.01 3.08
N LEU A 188 -9.69 -6.60 4.28
CA LEU A 188 -8.53 -6.55 5.16
C LEU A 188 -7.55 -7.67 4.79
N CYS A 189 -6.42 -7.29 4.21
CA CYS A 189 -5.46 -8.23 3.63
C CYS A 189 -4.19 -8.33 4.47
N LEU A 190 -3.72 -9.56 4.69
CA LEU A 190 -2.40 -9.85 5.22
C LEU A 190 -1.42 -9.97 4.06
N MET A 191 -0.41 -9.09 4.07
CA MET A 191 0.58 -8.96 3.01
C MET A 191 1.97 -9.19 3.58
N ALA A 192 2.86 -9.81 2.80
CA ALA A 192 4.23 -10.02 3.21
C ALA A 192 4.99 -8.67 3.30
N ALA A 193 5.47 -8.32 4.49
CA ALA A 193 6.21 -7.08 4.74
C ALA A 193 7.63 -7.12 4.15
N ARG A 194 8.17 -8.33 4.06
CA ARG A 194 9.46 -8.71 3.47
C ARG A 194 9.29 -10.08 2.81
N THR A 195 10.33 -10.57 2.14
CA THR A 195 10.34 -11.98 1.74
C THR A 195 10.26 -12.88 2.97
N VAL A 196 9.35 -13.84 2.95
CA VAL A 196 9.14 -14.85 3.99
C VAL A 196 9.47 -16.22 3.41
N SER A 197 10.34 -16.96 4.08
CA SER A 197 10.81 -18.28 3.69
C SER A 197 9.87 -19.36 4.23
N PRO A 198 9.85 -20.55 3.59
CA PRO A 198 9.13 -21.69 4.14
C PRO A 198 9.59 -22.02 5.57
N GLY A 199 8.64 -22.34 6.44
CA GLY A 199 8.84 -22.67 7.85
C GLY A 199 8.84 -21.47 8.79
N GLU A 200 8.89 -20.24 8.29
CA GLU A 200 8.78 -19.05 9.15
C GLU A 200 7.34 -18.87 9.68
N GLU A 201 7.20 -18.59 10.98
CA GLU A 201 5.92 -18.17 11.58
C GLU A 201 5.53 -16.80 11.03
N LEU A 202 4.28 -16.68 10.58
CA LEU A 202 3.68 -15.43 10.14
C LEU A 202 3.23 -14.65 11.37
N VAL A 203 3.72 -13.43 11.49
CA VAL A 203 3.42 -12.52 12.60
C VAL A 203 3.27 -11.08 12.13
N TYR A 204 2.31 -10.36 12.72
CA TYR A 204 2.09 -8.93 12.47
C TYR A 204 1.85 -8.13 13.76
N ASP A 205 1.96 -6.81 13.67
CA ASP A 205 1.63 -5.93 14.79
C ASP A 205 0.10 -5.77 14.90
N TYR A 206 -0.49 -6.22 16.01
CA TYR A 206 -1.94 -6.16 16.25
C TYR A 206 -2.43 -4.72 16.43
N GLY A 207 -1.53 -3.74 16.58
CA GLY A 207 -1.92 -2.34 16.64
C GLY A 207 -2.44 -1.88 18.01
N GLU A 208 -2.43 -2.74 19.03
CA GLU A 208 -2.86 -2.37 20.38
C GLU A 208 -1.84 -1.42 21.03
N ARG A 209 -2.32 -0.33 21.61
CA ARG A 209 -1.52 0.75 22.21
C ARG A 209 -2.04 1.21 23.58
N LYS A 210 -3.22 0.74 24.01
CA LYS A 210 -3.80 1.07 25.31
C LYS A 210 -2.92 0.48 26.42
N LYS A 211 -2.45 1.34 27.32
CA LYS A 211 -1.52 0.97 28.40
C LYS A 211 -2.09 -0.10 29.33
N ASP A 212 -3.39 -0.03 29.64
CA ASP A 212 -4.05 -0.99 30.52
C ASP A 212 -4.05 -2.39 29.91
N ILE A 213 -4.39 -2.50 28.62
CA ILE A 213 -4.39 -3.79 27.90
C ILE A 213 -2.96 -4.35 27.82
N ILE A 214 -1.99 -3.52 27.48
CA ILE A 214 -0.57 -3.91 27.41
C ILE A 214 -0.06 -4.41 28.77
N LYS A 215 -0.50 -3.81 29.88
CA LYS A 215 -0.11 -4.23 31.23
C LYS A 215 -0.58 -5.66 31.55
N HIS A 216 -1.76 -6.03 31.08
CA HIS A 216 -2.32 -7.38 31.25
C HIS A 216 -1.80 -8.38 30.21
N HIS A 217 -1.39 -7.91 29.03
CA HIS A 217 -0.90 -8.74 27.93
C HIS A 217 0.49 -8.25 27.47
N GLN A 218 1.51 -8.54 28.28
CA GLN A 218 2.88 -8.04 28.05
C GLN A 218 3.47 -8.45 26.69
N TRP A 219 3.01 -9.57 26.13
CA TRP A 219 3.42 -10.06 24.80
C TRP A 219 3.09 -9.09 23.66
N LEU A 220 2.16 -8.13 23.85
CA LEU A 220 1.86 -7.04 22.89
C LEU A 220 3.01 -6.04 22.70
N THR A 221 4.05 -6.13 23.53
CA THR A 221 5.26 -5.29 23.40
C THR A 221 6.41 -5.99 22.69
N SER A 222 6.31 -7.32 22.52
CA SER A 222 7.37 -8.19 22.01
C SER A 222 7.35 -8.34 20.50
#